data_AF-A0A7S3MLY2-F1
#
_entry.id   AF-A0A7S3MLY2-F1
#
_cell.length_a   1.000
_cell.length_b   1.000
_cell.length_c   1.000
_cell.angle_alpha   90.00
_cell.angle_beta   90.00
_cell.angle_gamma   90.00
#
_symmetry.space_group_name_H-M   'P 1'
#
loop_
_entity.id
_entity.type
_entity.pdbx_description
1 polymer ?
#
loop_
_entity_poly.entity_id
_entity_poly.type
_entity_poly.pdbx_seq_one_letter_code
_entity_poly.pdbx_strand_id
1 'polypeptide(L)'
;MPVAFATNALYILARNGMVKANDRVVANKLIPLLHKKKDYLHGEGVAQAVYALEQAQNYDEATWGLLKEKIESQDFDYVIVKNSRFSVFEFETHSGTEHLLQGHNDEFTNDLFYQDKLNLFELYNSVVAVDGAAPHLQLGPTIDSLRTRYESVLAENENYLSLSQAKYEPQ
;
A
#
# COMPACT_ATOMS: atom_id res chain seq x y z
N MET A 1 -0.62 24.00 -6.01
CA MET A 1 -0.94 22.61 -6.38
C MET A 1 -0.84 21.74 -5.13
N PRO A 2 -1.93 21.07 -4.74
CA PRO A 2 -1.95 20.22 -3.55
C PRO A 2 -1.09 18.97 -3.78
N VAL A 3 -0.33 18.55 -2.78
CA VAL A 3 0.52 17.34 -2.85
C VAL A 3 -0.28 16.08 -3.19
N ALA A 4 -1.56 16.04 -2.80
CA ALA A 4 -2.52 15.02 -3.20
C ALA A 4 -2.63 14.87 -4.72
N PHE A 5 -2.46 15.95 -5.51
CA PHE A 5 -2.40 15.83 -6.97
C PHE A 5 -1.20 15.00 -7.43
N ALA A 6 -0.02 15.19 -6.81
CA ALA A 6 1.19 14.49 -7.20
C ALA A 6 1.10 12.99 -6.88
N THR A 7 0.64 12.65 -5.68
CA THR A 7 0.50 11.26 -5.23
C THR A 7 -0.63 10.55 -5.97
N ASN A 8 -1.78 11.22 -6.21
CA ASN A 8 -2.85 10.66 -7.03
C ASN A 8 -2.43 10.44 -8.48
N ALA A 9 -1.70 11.39 -9.07
CA ALA A 9 -1.19 11.24 -10.45
C ALA A 9 -0.20 10.09 -10.57
N LEU A 10 0.73 9.96 -9.60
CA LEU A 10 1.66 8.83 -9.51
C LEU A 10 0.89 7.51 -9.43
N TYR A 11 -0.09 7.44 -8.53
CA TYR A 11 -0.88 6.24 -8.32
C TYR A 11 -1.69 5.83 -9.56
N ILE A 12 -2.40 6.78 -10.19
CA ILE A 12 -3.18 6.52 -11.41
C ILE A 12 -2.27 6.01 -12.53
N LEU A 13 -1.09 6.61 -12.72
CA LEU A 13 -0.13 6.15 -13.72
C LEU A 13 0.34 4.72 -13.42
N ALA A 14 0.64 4.39 -12.16
CA ALA A 14 1.09 3.07 -11.76
C ALA A 14 0.01 2.00 -11.95
N ARG A 15 -1.22 2.26 -11.46
CA ARG A 15 -2.36 1.33 -11.56
C ARG A 15 -2.78 1.02 -12.99
N ASN A 16 -2.51 1.93 -13.92
CA ASN A 16 -2.79 1.73 -15.34
C ASN A 16 -1.59 1.20 -16.13
N GLY A 17 -0.49 0.80 -15.47
CA GLY A 17 0.72 0.31 -16.13
C GLY A 17 1.46 1.38 -16.96
N MET A 18 1.14 2.66 -16.74
CA MET A 18 1.62 3.80 -17.52
C MET A 18 2.81 4.53 -16.88
N VAL A 19 3.19 4.18 -15.65
CA VAL A 19 4.21 4.91 -14.89
C VAL A 19 5.57 4.93 -15.59
N LYS A 20 6.02 3.79 -16.14
CA LYS A 20 7.26 3.70 -16.92
C LYS A 20 7.20 4.48 -18.24
N ALA A 21 6.07 4.42 -18.93
CA ALA A 21 5.85 5.17 -20.17
C ALA A 21 5.84 6.70 -19.94
N ASN A 22 5.65 7.13 -18.69
CA ASN A 22 5.61 8.53 -18.28
C ASN A 22 6.78 8.91 -17.37
N ASP A 23 7.89 8.17 -17.42
CA ASP A 23 9.06 8.37 -16.54
C ASP A 23 9.55 9.84 -16.53
N ARG A 24 9.62 10.49 -17.69
CA ARG A 24 9.99 11.91 -17.79
C ARG A 24 9.08 12.82 -16.96
N VAL A 25 7.77 12.54 -16.88
CA VAL A 25 6.81 13.30 -16.08
C VAL A 25 7.00 12.98 -14.60
N VAL A 26 7.20 11.72 -14.27
CA VAL A 26 7.48 11.25 -12.91
C VAL A 26 8.73 11.94 -12.35
N ALA A 27 9.87 11.81 -13.05
CA ALA A 27 11.16 12.34 -12.62
C ALA A 27 11.22 13.87 -12.58
N ASN A 28 10.69 14.56 -13.59
CA ASN A 28 10.87 16.02 -13.70
C ASN A 28 9.75 16.85 -13.07
N LYS A 29 8.59 16.24 -12.76
CA LYS A 29 7.45 16.98 -12.22
C LYS A 29 6.93 16.38 -10.92
N LEU A 30 6.60 15.08 -10.90
CA LEU A 30 5.89 14.49 -9.77
C LEU A 30 6.79 14.29 -8.55
N ILE A 31 7.99 13.72 -8.72
CA ILE A 31 8.97 13.56 -7.63
C ILE A 31 9.41 14.93 -7.07
N PRO A 32 9.80 15.93 -7.89
CA PRO A 32 10.13 17.26 -7.36
C PRO A 32 8.98 17.92 -6.60
N LEU A 33 7.73 17.71 -7.07
CA LEU A 33 6.55 18.26 -6.39
C LEU A 33 6.29 17.55 -5.05
N LEU A 34 6.53 16.23 -4.98
CA LEU A 34 6.49 15.42 -3.75
C LEU A 34 7.45 16.00 -2.71
N HIS A 35 8.72 16.19 -3.08
CA HIS A 35 9.75 16.78 -2.21
C HIS A 35 9.41 18.20 -1.78
N LYS A 36 8.96 19.05 -2.71
CA LYS A 36 8.58 20.45 -2.42
C LYS A 36 7.42 20.57 -1.43
N LYS A 37 6.57 19.53 -1.33
CA LYS A 37 5.35 19.54 -0.53
C LYS A 37 5.32 18.41 0.51
N LYS A 38 6.48 17.89 0.88
CA LYS A 38 6.63 16.75 1.79
C LYS A 38 5.91 16.90 3.14
N ASP A 39 5.79 18.13 3.64
CA ASP A 39 5.15 18.40 4.94
C ASP A 39 3.62 18.25 4.90
N TYR A 40 3.04 18.17 3.69
CA TYR A 40 1.61 18.01 3.48
C TYR A 40 1.23 16.57 3.09
N LEU A 41 2.20 15.64 3.04
CA LEU A 41 1.92 14.24 2.74
C LEU A 41 1.15 13.61 3.90
N HIS A 42 0.01 13.00 3.59
CA HIS A 42 -0.77 12.17 4.51
C HIS A 42 -0.56 10.69 4.19
N GLY A 43 -0.99 9.79 5.08
CA GLY A 43 -0.72 8.35 4.97
C GLY A 43 -1.09 7.77 3.62
N GLU A 44 -2.29 8.08 3.13
CA GLU A 44 -2.74 7.69 1.78
C GLU A 44 -1.76 8.13 0.68
N GLY A 45 -1.29 9.38 0.72
CA GLY A 45 -0.34 9.91 -0.25
C GLY A 45 1.04 9.24 -0.17
N VAL A 46 1.47 8.82 1.01
CA VAL A 46 2.71 8.05 1.21
C VAL A 46 2.57 6.66 0.60
N ALA A 47 1.48 5.95 0.88
CA ALA A 47 1.21 4.63 0.31
C ALA A 47 1.15 4.69 -1.23
N GLN A 48 0.45 5.67 -1.78
CA GLN A 48 0.36 5.93 -3.23
C GLN A 48 1.74 6.16 -3.86
N ALA A 49 2.59 6.97 -3.22
CA ALA A 49 3.92 7.27 -3.74
C ALA A 49 4.83 6.03 -3.71
N VAL A 50 4.82 5.28 -2.60
CA VAL A 50 5.59 4.04 -2.45
C VAL A 50 5.22 3.03 -3.53
N TYR A 51 3.91 2.76 -3.70
CA TYR A 51 3.42 1.87 -4.73
C TYR A 51 3.86 2.31 -6.13
N ALA A 52 3.67 3.59 -6.45
CA ALA A 52 3.99 4.09 -7.78
C ALA A 52 5.49 4.04 -8.11
N LEU A 53 6.36 4.33 -7.14
CA LEU A 53 7.81 4.29 -7.35
C LEU A 53 8.34 2.87 -7.45
N GLU A 54 7.77 1.92 -6.73
CA GLU A 54 8.06 0.50 -6.90
C GLU A 54 7.70 0.03 -8.31
N GLN A 55 6.49 0.33 -8.78
CA GLN A 55 6.06 0.01 -10.16
C GLN A 55 6.89 0.72 -11.24
N ALA A 56 7.38 1.92 -10.94
CA ALA A 56 8.31 2.64 -11.81
C ALA A 56 9.73 2.05 -11.80
N GLN A 57 10.06 1.18 -10.84
CA GLN A 57 11.42 0.75 -10.51
C GLN A 57 12.35 1.96 -10.28
N ASN A 58 11.82 2.99 -9.62
CA ASN A 58 12.56 4.19 -9.26
C ASN A 58 13.05 4.06 -7.81
N TYR A 59 14.37 3.91 -7.66
CA TYR A 59 15.04 3.65 -6.38
C TYR A 59 15.90 4.84 -5.93
N ASP A 60 15.47 6.07 -6.23
CA ASP A 60 16.18 7.28 -5.79
C ASP A 60 16.28 7.36 -4.26
N GLU A 61 17.51 7.37 -3.73
CA GLU A 61 17.78 7.30 -2.29
C GLU A 61 17.18 8.47 -1.51
N ALA A 62 17.20 9.68 -2.07
CA ALA A 62 16.65 10.86 -1.40
C ALA A 62 15.12 10.75 -1.26
N THR A 63 14.45 10.26 -2.29
CA THR A 63 13.01 10.04 -2.30
C THR A 63 12.61 8.91 -1.35
N TRP A 64 13.33 7.79 -1.37
CA TRP A 64 13.06 6.69 -0.44
C TRP A 64 13.41 7.03 1.01
N GLY A 65 14.45 7.82 1.25
CA GLY A 65 14.77 8.36 2.57
C GLY A 65 13.62 9.21 3.14
N LEU A 66 13.02 10.07 2.31
CA LEU A 66 11.82 10.83 2.68
C LEU A 66 10.64 9.89 3.00
N LEU A 67 10.39 8.88 2.16
CA LEU A 67 9.25 7.97 2.35
C LEU A 67 9.39 7.15 3.63
N LYS A 68 10.61 6.69 3.98
CA LYS A 68 10.88 6.02 5.27
C LYS A 68 10.49 6.92 6.45
N GLU A 69 10.98 8.16 6.46
CA GLU A 69 10.62 9.13 7.50
C GLU A 69 9.11 9.31 7.64
N LYS A 70 8.39 9.37 6.50
CA LYS A 70 6.93 9.52 6.48
C LYS A 70 6.18 8.27 6.92
N ILE A 71 6.65 7.08 6.55
CA ILE A 71 6.08 5.80 6.99
C ILE A 71 6.17 5.65 8.52
N GLU A 72 7.28 6.07 9.12
CA GLU A 72 7.47 5.98 10.57
C GLU A 72 6.65 7.04 11.35
N SER A 73 6.36 8.19 10.73
CA SER A 73 5.69 9.31 11.40
C SER A 73 4.18 9.37 11.18
N GLN A 74 3.60 8.41 10.44
CA GLN A 74 2.19 8.39 10.08
C GLN A 74 1.53 7.07 10.44
N ASP A 75 0.27 7.18 10.85
CA ASP A 75 -0.64 6.06 10.92
C ASP A 75 -1.38 5.91 9.59
N PHE A 76 -1.54 4.67 9.18
CA PHE A 76 -2.26 4.27 7.98
C PHE A 76 -3.60 3.66 8.38
N ASP A 77 -4.68 4.30 7.93
CA ASP A 77 -6.03 3.81 8.15
C ASP A 77 -6.26 2.52 7.36
N TYR A 78 -7.00 1.59 7.97
CA TYR A 78 -7.49 0.38 7.31
C TYR A 78 -8.90 0.10 7.82
N VAL A 79 -9.72 -0.52 6.98
CA VAL A 79 -11.05 -0.98 7.34
C VAL A 79 -11.19 -2.43 6.92
N ILE A 80 -11.40 -3.30 7.90
CA ILE A 80 -11.79 -4.69 7.66
C ILE A 80 -13.30 -4.67 7.45
N VAL A 81 -13.75 -4.95 6.23
CA VAL A 81 -15.17 -5.05 5.89
C VAL A 81 -15.52 -6.53 5.73
N LYS A 82 -16.69 -6.94 6.23
CA LYS A 82 -17.25 -8.25 5.91
C LYS A 82 -18.25 -8.05 4.78
N ASN A 83 -18.04 -8.68 3.64
CA ASN A 83 -19.02 -8.73 2.57
C ASN A 83 -19.64 -10.11 2.56
N SER A 84 -20.62 -10.19 3.44
CA SER A 84 -21.51 -11.32 3.67
C SER A 84 -22.35 -11.72 2.44
N ARG A 85 -22.23 -11.03 1.29
CA ARG A 85 -23.13 -11.19 0.12
C ARG A 85 -22.49 -11.15 -1.27
N PHE A 86 -21.16 -11.14 -1.38
CA PHE A 86 -20.45 -10.95 -2.66
C PHE A 86 -20.92 -9.75 -3.49
N SER A 87 -21.42 -8.67 -2.86
CA SER A 87 -21.87 -7.46 -3.56
C SER A 87 -20.75 -6.42 -3.59
N VAL A 88 -20.45 -5.87 -4.77
CA VAL A 88 -19.52 -4.73 -4.91
C VAL A 88 -20.16 -3.39 -4.52
N PHE A 89 -21.44 -3.39 -4.15
CA PHE A 89 -22.23 -2.20 -3.84
C PHE A 89 -22.72 -2.14 -2.39
N GLU A 90 -22.65 -3.25 -1.65
CA GLU A 90 -23.17 -3.36 -0.28
C GLU A 90 -22.04 -3.83 0.64
N PHE A 91 -21.49 -2.90 1.42
CA PHE A 91 -20.51 -3.17 2.46
C PHE A 91 -21.13 -2.87 3.81
N GLU A 92 -21.02 -3.80 4.75
CA GLU A 92 -21.34 -3.56 6.16
C GLU A 92 -20.04 -3.27 6.92
N THR A 93 -20.00 -2.12 7.60
CA THR A 93 -18.85 -1.71 8.43
C THR A 93 -19.02 -2.31 9.82
N HIS A 94 -18.07 -3.15 10.24
CA HIS A 94 -18.05 -3.74 11.57
C HIS A 94 -17.05 -3.03 12.48
N SER A 95 -17.38 -2.91 13.77
CA SER A 95 -16.55 -2.26 14.79
C SER A 95 -15.64 -3.23 15.54
N GLY A 96 -15.56 -4.49 15.11
CA GLY A 96 -14.60 -5.48 15.63
C GLY A 96 -15.06 -6.26 16.87
N THR A 97 -16.29 -6.07 17.35
CA THR A 97 -16.84 -6.82 18.49
C THR A 97 -17.69 -8.03 18.07
N GLU A 98 -18.04 -8.15 16.79
CA GLU A 98 -18.94 -9.20 16.29
C GLU A 98 -18.25 -10.55 16.00
N HIS A 99 -16.91 -10.62 16.04
CA HIS A 99 -16.12 -11.81 15.69
C HIS A 99 -16.08 -12.91 16.77
N LEU A 100 -16.55 -12.63 17.99
CA LEU A 100 -16.52 -13.60 19.10
C LEU A 100 -17.56 -14.73 18.98
N LEU A 101 -18.48 -14.68 18.00
CA LEU A 101 -19.64 -15.58 17.96
C LEU A 101 -19.86 -16.32 16.63
N GLN A 102 -18.97 -16.22 15.64
CA GLN A 102 -19.20 -16.82 14.31
C GLN A 102 -18.26 -17.99 14.01
N GLY A 103 -18.48 -19.11 14.71
CA GLY A 103 -17.74 -20.36 14.51
C GLY A 103 -18.18 -21.23 13.32
N HIS A 104 -19.04 -20.76 12.40
CA HIS A 104 -19.66 -21.67 11.42
C HIS A 104 -19.89 -21.17 9.98
N ASN A 105 -19.42 -19.97 9.60
CA ASN A 105 -19.63 -19.50 8.22
C ASN A 105 -18.29 -19.37 7.48
N ASP A 106 -17.98 -20.44 6.73
CA ASP A 106 -17.09 -20.60 5.57
C ASP A 106 -15.75 -19.83 5.51
N GLU A 107 -14.66 -20.61 5.51
CA GLU A 107 -13.27 -20.21 5.18
C GLU A 107 -13.19 -19.30 3.95
N PHE A 108 -13.99 -19.56 2.92
CA PHE A 108 -13.97 -18.81 1.66
C PHE A 108 -14.64 -17.43 1.72
N THR A 109 -15.57 -17.21 2.65
CA THR A 109 -16.38 -15.96 2.70
C THR A 109 -15.71 -14.87 3.53
N ASN A 110 -14.69 -15.23 4.31
CA ASN A 110 -13.84 -14.30 5.06
C ASN A 110 -12.61 -13.82 4.24
N ASP A 111 -12.36 -14.41 3.05
CA ASP A 111 -11.13 -14.22 2.26
C ASP A 111 -11.15 -13.05 1.27
N LEU A 112 -12.27 -12.36 1.19
CA LEU A 112 -12.31 -11.01 0.66
C LEU A 112 -12.62 -10.16 1.91
N PHE A 113 -12.12 -8.95 2.12
CA PHE A 113 -12.59 -7.75 1.47
C PHE A 113 -11.78 -6.52 1.93
N TYR A 114 -11.59 -5.56 1.02
CA TYR A 114 -11.24 -4.19 1.37
C TYR A 114 -12.08 -3.24 0.51
N GLN A 115 -12.79 -2.30 1.13
CA GLN A 115 -13.37 -1.14 0.44
C GLN A 115 -12.35 -0.01 0.54
N ASP A 116 -11.64 0.23 -0.54
CA ASP A 116 -10.36 0.94 -0.52
C ASP A 116 -10.49 2.47 -0.60
N LYS A 117 -9.77 3.17 0.28
CA LYS A 117 -9.01 4.38 -0.07
C LYS A 117 -7.55 4.07 0.25
N LEU A 118 -6.90 3.34 -0.64
CA LEU A 118 -5.52 2.83 -0.59
C LEU A 118 -4.98 2.32 0.75
N ASN A 119 -4.76 1.01 0.78
CA ASN A 119 -4.48 0.25 1.99
C ASN A 119 -2.98 0.17 2.37
N LEU A 120 -2.79 0.03 3.67
CA LEU A 120 -1.58 -0.47 4.34
C LEU A 120 -0.87 -1.63 3.63
N PHE A 121 -1.57 -2.51 2.92
CA PHE A 121 -0.98 -3.67 2.26
C PHE A 121 -0.24 -3.32 0.96
N GLU A 122 -0.74 -2.38 0.16
CA GLU A 122 -0.03 -1.89 -1.02
C GLU A 122 1.27 -1.21 -0.59
N LEU A 123 1.21 -0.42 0.48
CA LEU A 123 2.40 0.13 1.14
C LEU A 123 3.35 -1.01 1.56
N TYR A 124 2.88 -1.94 2.39
CA TYR A 124 3.72 -3.00 2.96
C TYR A 124 4.38 -3.85 1.88
N ASN A 125 3.60 -4.33 0.90
CA ASN A 125 4.11 -5.19 -0.16
C ASN A 125 5.09 -4.47 -1.08
N SER A 126 4.84 -3.20 -1.42
CA SER A 126 5.79 -2.43 -2.22
C SER A 126 7.08 -2.14 -1.45
N VAL A 127 7.04 -1.88 -0.14
CA VAL A 127 8.26 -1.75 0.68
C VAL A 127 9.05 -3.07 0.69
N VAL A 128 8.38 -4.22 0.88
CA VAL A 128 9.02 -5.55 0.84
C VAL A 128 9.63 -5.84 -0.54
N ALA A 129 8.91 -5.56 -1.62
CA ALA A 129 9.40 -5.76 -2.98
C ALA A 129 10.63 -4.90 -3.27
N VAL A 130 10.63 -3.64 -2.80
CA VAL A 130 11.76 -2.73 -2.98
C VAL A 130 12.95 -3.13 -2.13
N ASP A 131 12.77 -3.65 -0.92
CA ASP A 131 13.89 -4.16 -0.10
C ASP A 131 14.63 -5.30 -0.82
N GLY A 132 13.88 -6.21 -1.46
CA GLY A 132 14.44 -7.26 -2.30
C GLY A 132 15.12 -6.77 -3.58
N ALA A 133 14.53 -5.78 -4.26
CA ALA A 133 15.04 -5.26 -5.53
C ALA A 133 16.18 -4.23 -5.37
N ALA A 134 16.20 -3.49 -4.26
CA ALA A 134 17.11 -2.40 -3.97
C ALA A 134 17.63 -2.44 -2.51
N PRO A 135 18.44 -3.44 -2.13
CA PRO A 135 18.88 -3.63 -0.73
C PRO A 135 19.68 -2.46 -0.15
N HIS A 136 20.29 -1.63 -1.01
CA HIS A 136 21.04 -0.43 -0.60
C HIS A 136 20.17 0.61 0.12
N LEU A 137 18.84 0.58 -0.07
CA LEU A 137 17.88 1.46 0.60
C LEU A 137 17.60 1.06 2.07
N GLN A 138 18.04 -0.14 2.49
CA GLN A 138 17.96 -0.65 3.86
C GLN A 138 16.54 -0.53 4.45
N LEU A 139 15.54 -1.13 3.80
CA LEU A 139 14.13 -1.00 4.19
C LEU A 139 13.71 -2.00 5.27
N GLY A 140 14.54 -3.00 5.57
CA GLY A 140 14.32 -3.96 6.67
C GLY A 140 13.74 -3.36 7.97
N PRO A 141 14.35 -2.33 8.58
CA PRO A 141 13.79 -1.71 9.79
C PRO A 141 12.38 -1.11 9.61
N THR A 142 12.08 -0.56 8.43
CA THR A 142 10.75 -0.02 8.11
C THR A 142 9.72 -1.14 7.93
N ILE A 143 10.13 -2.27 7.35
CA ILE A 143 9.30 -3.48 7.24
C ILE A 143 8.96 -4.01 8.64
N ASP A 144 9.95 -4.10 9.53
CA ASP A 144 9.77 -4.58 10.89
C ASP A 144 8.88 -3.63 11.71
N SER A 145 9.02 -2.32 11.53
CA SER A 145 8.14 -1.30 12.13
C SER A 145 6.69 -1.49 11.68
N LEU A 146 6.44 -1.62 10.37
CA LEU A 146 5.09 -1.87 9.83
C LEU A 146 4.52 -3.19 10.35
N ARG A 147 5.33 -4.26 10.38
CA ARG A 147 4.91 -5.57 10.89
C ARG A 147 4.50 -5.49 12.35
N THR A 148 5.27 -4.78 13.18
CA THR A 148 4.98 -4.60 14.59
C THR A 148 3.72 -3.76 14.81
N ARG A 149 3.56 -2.66 14.07
CA ARG A 149 2.40 -1.76 14.19
C ARG A 149 1.09 -2.39 13.74
N TYR A 150 1.14 -3.29 12.76
CA TYR A 150 -0.04 -3.86 12.12
C TYR A 150 -0.07 -5.39 12.16
N GLU A 151 0.56 -6.00 13.16
CA GLU A 151 0.72 -7.45 13.28
C GLU A 151 -0.61 -8.19 13.16
N SER A 152 -1.65 -7.75 13.89
CA SER A 152 -2.97 -8.37 13.85
C SER A 152 -3.60 -8.33 12.46
N VAL A 153 -3.43 -7.22 11.74
CA VAL A 153 -3.99 -6.99 10.41
C VAL A 153 -3.24 -7.79 9.34
N LEU A 154 -1.92 -7.90 9.49
CA LEU A 154 -1.06 -8.64 8.56
C LEU A 154 -1.15 -10.16 8.78
N ALA A 155 -1.33 -10.62 10.02
CA ALA A 155 -1.52 -12.02 10.37
C ALA A 155 -2.88 -12.58 9.92
N GLU A 156 -3.93 -11.77 9.95
CA GLU A 156 -5.25 -12.15 9.41
C GLU A 156 -5.28 -12.24 7.87
N ASN A 157 -4.21 -11.83 7.19
CA ASN A 157 -4.13 -11.75 5.73
C ASN A 157 -3.10 -12.69 5.09
N GLU A 158 -2.84 -13.86 5.70
CA GLU A 158 -1.96 -14.90 5.12
C GLU A 158 -2.41 -15.35 3.72
N ASN A 159 -3.71 -15.25 3.40
CA ASN A 159 -4.25 -15.56 2.07
C ASN A 159 -3.88 -14.52 0.98
N TYR A 160 -3.68 -13.23 1.29
CA TYR A 160 -3.20 -12.26 0.30
C TYR A 160 -1.70 -12.36 0.02
N LEU A 161 -0.89 -12.78 1.02
CA LEU A 161 0.51 -13.13 0.80
C LEU A 161 0.65 -14.29 -0.20
N SER A 162 -0.28 -15.25 -0.20
CA SER A 162 -0.32 -16.33 -1.18
C SER A 162 -0.69 -15.83 -2.60
N LEU A 163 -1.61 -14.87 -2.72
CA LEU A 163 -2.01 -14.27 -4.00
C LEU A 163 -0.95 -13.34 -4.60
N SER A 164 -0.13 -12.69 -3.77
CA SER A 164 1.00 -11.89 -4.25
C SER A 164 2.12 -12.79 -4.79
N GLN A 165 2.41 -13.92 -4.12
CA GLN A 165 3.37 -14.92 -4.57
C GLN A 165 2.94 -15.57 -5.89
N ALA A 166 1.64 -15.83 -6.09
CA ALA A 166 1.10 -16.39 -7.33
C ALA A 166 1.23 -15.47 -8.56
N LYS A 167 1.41 -14.15 -8.38
CA LYS A 167 1.68 -13.20 -9.49
C LYS A 167 3.12 -13.21 -9.99
N TYR A 168 4.04 -13.90 -9.30
CA TYR A 168 5.47 -13.95 -9.65
C TYR A 168 5.93 -15.31 -10.21
N GLU A 169 5.03 -16.28 -10.41
CA GLU A 169 5.37 -17.47 -11.20
C GLU A 169 5.21 -17.13 -12.70
N PRO A 170 6.29 -17.17 -13.50
CA PRO A 170 6.16 -17.09 -14.95
C PRO A 170 5.48 -18.36 -15.44
N GLN A 171 4.39 -18.20 -16.20
CA GLN A 171 3.84 -19.28 -17.03
C GLN A 171 4.82 -19.68 -18.13
#